data_AF-A0A941DYW4-F1
#
_entry.id   AF-A0A941DYW4-F1
#
_cell.length_a   1.000
_cell.length_b   1.000
_cell.length_c   1.000
_cell.angle_alpha   90.00
_cell.angle_beta   90.00
_cell.angle_gamma   90.00
#
_symmetry.space_group_name_H-M   'P 1'
#
loop_
_entity.id
_entity.type
_entity.pdbx_description
1 polymer ?
#
loop_
_entity_poly.entity_id
_entity_poly.type
_entity_poly.pdbx_seq_one_letter_code
_entity_poly.pdbx_strand_id
1 'polypeptide(L)'
;MEGFGNYLMAVMETGGLFAPLLFISFHLLRPLFFLPVVFICISGGILFGAVAGTLYSLIGITLSSILFYFIVNKMPKSIKKFMKLKSKIVGQRSAFTTSQIALLRLIPFIHFHLLSLCLLEVSAGFKDYTKSSLLSNIPLAFVYTSIGQWISNLTPLYIFVFLVVLLPFLYLLRRKEIIIKWQEFFPVHTKESI
;
A
#
# COMPACT_ATOMS: atom_id res chain seq x y z
N MET A 1 -29.46 -3.46 34.35
CA MET A 1 -28.08 -3.56 33.82
C MET A 1 -27.94 -4.59 32.68
N GLU A 2 -28.92 -5.48 32.48
CA GLU A 2 -28.90 -6.51 31.40
C GLU A 2 -29.10 -5.95 29.97
N GLY A 3 -29.83 -4.83 29.82
CA GLY A 3 -30.04 -4.21 28.51
C GLY A 3 -28.76 -3.71 27.84
N PHE A 4 -27.85 -3.10 28.61
CA PHE A 4 -26.60 -2.56 28.07
C PHE A 4 -25.65 -3.65 27.56
N GLY A 5 -25.58 -4.79 28.25
CA GLY A 5 -24.83 -5.97 27.80
C GLY A 5 -25.39 -6.55 26.50
N ASN A 6 -26.72 -6.62 26.39
CA ASN A 6 -27.37 -7.09 25.16
C ASN A 6 -27.19 -6.13 23.98
N TYR A 7 -27.19 -4.81 24.20
CA TYR A 7 -26.87 -3.84 23.16
C TYR A 7 -25.40 -3.91 22.73
N LEU A 8 -24.46 -4.10 23.67
CA LEU A 8 -23.05 -4.28 23.34
C LEU A 8 -22.81 -5.56 22.56
N MET A 9 -23.40 -6.68 22.97
CA MET A 9 -23.32 -7.95 22.23
C MET A 9 -23.94 -7.83 20.84
N ALA A 10 -25.10 -7.19 20.71
CA ALA A 10 -25.74 -6.96 19.41
C ALA A 10 -24.89 -6.04 18.50
N VAL A 11 -24.24 -5.00 19.04
CA VAL A 11 -23.32 -4.13 18.29
C VAL A 11 -22.02 -4.87 17.92
N MET A 12 -21.52 -5.75 18.78
CA MET A 12 -20.35 -6.58 18.49
C MET A 12 -20.65 -7.64 17.42
N GLU A 13 -21.81 -8.28 17.49
CA GLU A 13 -22.27 -9.28 16.51
C GLU A 13 -22.57 -8.65 15.15
N THR A 14 -23.31 -7.54 15.12
CA THR A 14 -23.60 -6.82 13.87
C THR A 14 -22.38 -6.11 13.31
N GLY A 15 -21.58 -5.45 14.16
CA GLY A 15 -20.33 -4.80 13.78
C GLY A 15 -19.30 -5.79 13.22
N GLY A 16 -19.23 -7.00 13.79
CA GLY A 16 -18.41 -8.09 13.27
C GLY A 16 -18.82 -8.53 11.86
N LEU A 17 -20.12 -8.50 11.54
CA LEU A 17 -20.64 -8.87 10.21
C LEU A 17 -20.34 -7.82 9.14
N PHE A 18 -20.34 -6.53 9.50
CA PHE A 18 -19.99 -5.43 8.59
C PHE A 18 -18.48 -5.18 8.47
N ALA A 19 -17.67 -5.71 9.39
CA ALA A 19 -16.22 -5.48 9.40
C ALA A 19 -15.53 -5.88 8.08
N PRO A 20 -15.80 -7.03 7.44
CA PRO A 20 -15.22 -7.37 6.14
C PRO A 20 -15.61 -6.39 5.02
N LEU A 21 -16.87 -5.92 5.02
CA LEU A 21 -17.36 -4.99 4.00
C LEU A 21 -16.69 -3.61 4.13
N LEU A 22 -16.55 -3.13 5.37
CA LEU A 22 -15.82 -1.89 5.65
C LEU A 22 -14.34 -2.04 5.27
N PHE A 23 -13.71 -3.16 5.59
CA PHE A 23 -12.31 -3.43 5.23
C PHE A 23 -12.09 -3.43 3.71
N ILE A 24 -12.97 -4.08 2.94
CA ILE A 24 -12.94 -4.06 1.47
C ILE A 24 -13.12 -2.63 0.95
N SER A 25 -14.00 -1.84 1.58
CA SER A 25 -14.21 -0.44 1.23
C SER A 25 -12.97 0.41 1.50
N PHE A 26 -12.23 0.16 2.57
CA PHE A 26 -10.95 0.84 2.84
C PHE A 26 -9.90 0.57 1.76
N HIS A 27 -9.84 -0.63 1.18
CA HIS A 27 -8.97 -0.90 0.03
C HIS A 27 -9.30 -0.03 -1.19
N LEU A 28 -10.59 0.31 -1.39
CA LEU A 28 -11.03 1.21 -2.45
C LEU A 28 -10.73 2.68 -2.16
N LEU A 29 -10.90 3.11 -0.90
CA LEU A 29 -10.70 4.49 -0.48
C LEU A 29 -9.22 4.83 -0.24
N ARG A 30 -8.36 3.81 -0.09
CA ARG A 30 -6.91 3.92 0.09
C ARG A 30 -6.23 5.01 -0.76
N PRO A 31 -6.52 5.15 -2.07
CA PRO A 31 -5.87 6.16 -2.91
C PRO A 31 -6.21 7.59 -2.51
N LEU A 32 -7.39 7.83 -1.90
CA LEU A 32 -7.80 9.15 -1.41
C LEU A 32 -6.98 9.59 -0.19
N PHE A 33 -6.55 8.62 0.61
CA PHE A 33 -5.76 8.83 1.83
C PHE A 33 -4.25 8.67 1.61
N PHE A 34 -3.80 8.46 0.37
CA PHE A 34 -2.40 8.17 0.03
C PHE A 34 -1.77 7.01 0.83
N LEU A 35 -2.61 6.10 1.33
CA LEU A 35 -2.14 4.97 2.13
C LEU A 35 -1.47 3.92 1.21
N PRO A 36 -0.35 3.31 1.60
CA PRO A 36 0.17 2.14 0.90
C PRO A 36 -0.71 0.90 1.11
N VAL A 37 -0.80 0.03 0.09
CA VAL A 37 -1.60 -1.22 0.14
C VAL A 37 -1.16 -2.15 1.27
N VAL A 38 0.14 -2.13 1.56
CA VAL A 38 0.79 -2.93 2.60
C VAL A 38 0.15 -2.72 3.97
N PHE A 39 -0.14 -1.47 4.35
CA PHE A 39 -0.74 -1.17 5.66
C PHE A 39 -2.12 -1.82 5.80
N ILE A 40 -2.94 -1.72 4.75
CA ILE A 40 -4.28 -2.31 4.77
C ILE A 40 -4.18 -3.84 4.81
N CYS A 41 -3.29 -4.47 4.04
CA CYS A 41 -3.09 -5.92 4.11
C CYS A 41 -2.63 -6.40 5.50
N ILE A 42 -1.65 -5.72 6.11
CA ILE A 42 -1.19 -6.05 7.47
C ILE A 42 -2.35 -5.93 8.46
N SER A 43 -3.12 -4.84 8.38
CA SER A 43 -4.30 -4.67 9.25
C SER A 43 -5.34 -5.77 9.05
N GLY A 44 -5.54 -6.26 7.82
CA GLY A 44 -6.43 -7.39 7.55
C GLY A 44 -5.96 -8.68 8.20
N GLY A 45 -4.65 -8.92 8.23
CA GLY A 45 -4.03 -10.03 8.96
C GLY A 45 -4.21 -9.96 10.47
N ILE A 46 -4.10 -8.75 11.04
CA ILE A 46 -4.31 -8.51 12.48
C ILE A 46 -5.79 -8.70 12.86
N LEU A 47 -6.72 -8.21 12.03
CA LEU A 47 -8.15 -8.19 12.33
C LEU A 47 -8.85 -9.52 12.04
N PHE A 48 -8.51 -10.18 10.93
CA PHE A 48 -9.23 -11.35 10.43
C PHE A 48 -8.36 -12.61 10.33
N GLY A 49 -7.09 -12.53 10.70
CA GLY A 49 -6.11 -13.58 10.45
C GLY A 49 -5.65 -13.64 8.98
N ALA A 50 -4.70 -14.53 8.71
CA ALA A 50 -4.04 -14.65 7.42
C ALA A 50 -5.01 -15.14 6.34
N VAL A 51 -5.84 -16.15 6.63
CA VAL A 51 -6.72 -16.76 5.60
C VAL A 51 -7.84 -15.80 5.20
N ALA A 52 -8.68 -15.38 6.14
CA ALA A 52 -9.79 -14.48 5.85
C ALA A 52 -9.30 -13.07 5.45
N GLY A 53 -8.24 -12.58 6.10
CA GLY A 53 -7.59 -11.32 5.73
C GLY A 53 -7.02 -11.34 4.30
N THR A 54 -6.45 -12.46 3.85
CA THR A 54 -6.01 -12.65 2.45
C THR A 54 -7.20 -12.57 1.50
N LEU A 55 -8.28 -13.30 1.80
CA LEU A 55 -9.47 -13.34 0.95
C LEU A 55 -10.11 -11.94 0.81
N TYR A 56 -10.33 -11.24 1.92
CA TYR A 56 -10.91 -9.88 1.90
C TYR A 56 -9.97 -8.86 1.25
N SER A 57 -8.66 -8.98 1.47
CA SER A 57 -7.67 -8.14 0.79
C SER A 57 -7.66 -8.39 -0.70
N LEU A 58 -7.73 -9.65 -1.14
CA LEU A 58 -7.79 -9.99 -2.56
C LEU A 58 -9.00 -9.37 -3.25
N ILE A 59 -10.17 -9.45 -2.62
CA ILE A 59 -11.40 -8.85 -3.13
C ILE A 59 -11.23 -7.33 -3.22
N GLY A 60 -10.81 -6.66 -2.13
CA GLY A 60 -10.66 -5.21 -2.10
C GLY A 60 -9.63 -4.67 -3.09
N ILE A 61 -8.45 -5.28 -3.14
CA ILE A 61 -7.37 -4.85 -4.04
C ILE A 61 -7.76 -5.11 -5.50
N THR A 62 -8.40 -6.23 -5.80
CA THR A 62 -8.86 -6.53 -7.17
C THR A 62 -9.97 -5.57 -7.60
N LEU A 63 -10.91 -5.24 -6.71
CA LEU A 63 -11.95 -4.25 -6.99
C LEU A 63 -11.34 -2.85 -7.21
N SER A 64 -10.30 -2.49 -6.45
CA SER A 64 -9.52 -1.26 -6.65
C SER A 64 -8.82 -1.24 -8.01
N SER A 65 -8.22 -2.35 -8.44
CA SER A 65 -7.65 -2.49 -9.80
C SER A 65 -8.71 -2.36 -10.89
N ILE A 66 -9.89 -2.95 -10.71
CA ILE A 66 -11.01 -2.88 -11.65
C ILE A 66 -11.50 -1.43 -11.76
N LEU A 67 -11.70 -0.75 -10.64
CA LEU A 67 -12.09 0.66 -10.63
C LEU A 67 -11.03 1.51 -11.34
N PHE A 68 -9.76 1.24 -11.08
CA PHE A 68 -8.64 1.89 -11.77
C PHE A 68 -8.70 1.69 -13.29
N TYR A 69 -8.96 0.47 -13.77
CA TYR A 69 -9.13 0.19 -15.21
C TYR A 69 -10.20 1.08 -15.84
N PHE A 70 -11.38 1.20 -15.21
CA PHE A 70 -12.47 2.01 -15.73
C PHE A 70 -12.17 3.51 -15.73
N ILE A 71 -11.57 4.03 -14.65
CA ILE A 71 -11.18 5.44 -14.56
C ILE A 71 -10.17 5.78 -15.66
N VAL A 72 -9.15 4.93 -15.81
CA VAL A 72 -8.07 5.12 -16.76
C VAL A 72 -8.59 5.06 -18.19
N ASN A 73 -9.43 4.07 -18.54
CA ASN A 73 -10.03 3.97 -19.87
C ASN A 73 -10.94 5.16 -20.22
N LYS A 74 -11.56 5.83 -19.25
CA LYS A 74 -12.33 7.07 -19.49
C LYS A 74 -11.45 8.30 -19.75
N MET A 75 -10.15 8.24 -19.46
CA MET A 75 -9.22 9.38 -19.56
C MET A 75 -8.02 9.06 -20.47
N PRO A 76 -8.22 8.81 -21.78
CA PRO A 76 -7.16 8.34 -22.69
C PRO A 76 -6.00 9.33 -22.85
N LYS A 77 -6.24 10.64 -22.68
CA LYS A 77 -5.19 11.67 -22.71
C LYS A 77 -4.22 11.52 -21.52
N SER A 78 -4.75 11.18 -20.35
CA SER A 78 -3.95 10.97 -19.13
C SER A 78 -3.09 9.71 -19.23
N ILE A 79 -3.62 8.63 -19.82
CA ILE A 79 -2.87 7.38 -20.07
C ILE A 79 -1.57 7.66 -20.81
N LYS A 80 -1.64 8.39 -21.93
CA LYS A 80 -0.46 8.69 -22.75
C LYS A 80 0.60 9.43 -21.94
N LYS A 81 0.19 10.35 -21.06
CA LYS A 81 1.09 11.09 -20.17
C LYS A 81 1.72 10.15 -19.12
N PHE A 82 0.94 9.28 -18.49
CA PHE A 82 1.43 8.31 -17.53
C PHE A 82 2.38 7.30 -18.15
N MET A 83 2.09 6.82 -19.36
CA MET A 83 2.98 5.91 -20.09
C MET A 83 4.30 6.56 -20.49
N LYS A 84 4.27 7.83 -20.90
CA LYS A 84 5.50 8.61 -21.14
C LYS A 84 6.32 8.78 -19.85
N LEU A 85 5.65 9.01 -18.72
CA LEU A 85 6.31 9.10 -17.42
C LEU A 85 6.91 7.76 -16.97
N LYS A 86 6.16 6.65 -17.09
CA LYS A 86 6.65 5.28 -16.83
C LYS A 86 7.87 4.97 -17.68
N SER A 87 7.82 5.28 -18.98
CA SER A 87 8.96 5.09 -19.88
C SER A 87 10.21 5.85 -19.44
N LYS A 88 10.07 7.00 -18.77
CA LYS A 88 11.21 7.77 -18.25
C LYS A 88 11.78 7.16 -16.96
N ILE A 89 10.94 6.57 -16.13
CA ILE A 89 11.32 5.98 -14.84
C ILE A 89 11.88 4.55 -15.00
N VAL A 90 11.23 3.74 -15.83
CA VAL A 90 11.48 2.30 -15.97
C VAL A 90 12.25 1.97 -17.26
N GLY A 91 12.26 2.89 -18.23
CA GLY A 91 12.86 2.68 -19.55
C GLY A 91 11.86 2.16 -20.60
N GLN A 92 12.08 2.52 -21.87
CA GLN A 92 11.17 2.21 -22.99
C GLN A 92 11.02 0.71 -23.29
N ARG A 93 12.00 -0.12 -22.93
CA ARG A 93 12.06 -1.54 -23.30
C ARG A 93 11.57 -2.50 -22.21
N SER A 94 11.15 -2.01 -21.05
CA SER A 94 10.69 -2.89 -19.96
C SER A 94 9.20 -3.20 -20.10
N ALA A 95 8.89 -4.14 -20.99
CA ALA A 95 7.61 -4.85 -20.95
C ALA A 95 7.71 -5.87 -19.81
N PHE A 96 7.04 -5.60 -18.69
CA PHE A 96 7.03 -6.53 -17.57
C PHE A 96 6.03 -7.65 -17.82
N THR A 97 6.37 -8.88 -17.43
CA THR A 97 5.41 -9.98 -17.40
C THR A 97 4.50 -9.88 -16.17
N THR A 98 3.32 -10.50 -16.22
CA THR A 98 2.40 -10.56 -15.06
C THR A 98 3.09 -11.09 -13.80
N SER A 99 3.96 -12.08 -13.93
CA SER A 99 4.74 -12.64 -12.82
C SER A 99 5.78 -11.66 -12.26
N GLN A 100 6.47 -10.91 -13.12
CA GLN A 100 7.38 -9.85 -12.66
C GLN A 100 6.62 -8.77 -11.91
N ILE A 101 5.43 -8.39 -12.39
CA ILE A 101 4.59 -7.42 -11.70
C ILE A 101 4.11 -7.95 -10.34
N ALA A 102 3.76 -9.24 -10.24
CA ALA A 102 3.43 -9.88 -8.98
C ALA A 102 4.57 -9.80 -7.96
N LEU A 103 5.82 -10.03 -8.40
CA LEU A 103 7.00 -9.88 -7.56
C LEU A 103 7.26 -8.42 -7.17
N LEU A 104 7.14 -7.49 -8.13
CA LEU A 104 7.28 -6.06 -7.85
C LEU A 104 6.22 -5.55 -6.86
N ARG A 105 5.01 -6.13 -6.85
CA ARG A 105 3.96 -5.79 -5.88
C ARG A 105 4.34 -6.15 -4.45
N LEU A 106 5.23 -7.12 -4.24
CA LEU A 106 5.76 -7.42 -2.90
C LEU A 106 6.67 -6.31 -2.39
N ILE A 107 7.25 -5.49 -3.26
CA ILE A 107 8.12 -4.38 -2.87
C ILE A 107 7.25 -3.20 -2.41
N PRO A 108 7.27 -2.82 -1.11
CA PRO A 108 6.32 -1.87 -0.55
C PRO A 108 6.50 -0.43 -1.06
N PHE A 109 7.69 -0.11 -1.57
CA PHE A 109 8.06 1.22 -2.05
C PHE A 109 7.49 1.56 -3.43
N ILE A 110 7.05 0.55 -4.19
CA ILE A 110 6.49 0.77 -5.52
C ILE A 110 4.99 1.04 -5.40
N HIS A 111 4.55 2.15 -6.00
CA HIS A 111 3.15 2.54 -5.93
C HIS A 111 2.23 1.56 -6.68
N PHE A 112 1.19 1.07 -6.00
CA PHE A 112 0.27 0.05 -6.53
C PHE A 112 -0.33 0.39 -7.90
N HIS A 113 -0.79 1.63 -8.10
CA HIS A 113 -1.44 2.03 -9.36
C HIS A 113 -0.45 2.09 -10.53
N LEU A 114 0.85 2.31 -10.28
CA LEU A 114 1.87 2.25 -11.32
C LEU A 114 2.02 0.82 -11.86
N LEU A 115 2.01 -0.18 -10.98
CA LEU A 115 2.04 -1.58 -11.37
C LEU A 115 0.73 -2.02 -12.03
N SER A 116 -0.40 -1.45 -11.62
CA SER A 116 -1.68 -1.63 -12.29
C SER A 116 -1.67 -1.06 -13.72
N LEU A 117 -1.00 0.07 -13.96
CA LEU A 117 -0.79 0.59 -15.33
C LEU A 117 0.07 -0.38 -16.16
N CYS A 118 1.12 -0.93 -15.58
CA CYS A 118 1.96 -1.92 -16.28
C CYS A 118 1.16 -3.17 -16.68
N LEU A 119 0.24 -3.64 -15.82
CA LEU A 119 -0.67 -4.73 -16.18
C LEU A 119 -1.63 -4.33 -17.31
N LEU A 120 -2.16 -3.12 -17.27
CA LEU A 120 -3.05 -2.61 -18.31
C LEU A 120 -2.38 -2.62 -19.69
N GLU A 121 -1.09 -2.28 -19.75
CA GLU A 121 -0.29 -2.28 -20.99
C GLU A 121 -0.15 -3.67 -21.63
N VAL A 122 -0.03 -4.72 -20.81
CA VAL A 122 0.19 -6.09 -21.30
C VAL A 122 -1.10 -6.91 -21.43
N SER A 123 -2.22 -6.37 -20.96
CA SER A 123 -3.51 -7.08 -20.97
C SER A 123 -4.27 -6.82 -22.27
N ALA A 124 -4.86 -7.86 -22.85
CA ALA A 124 -5.64 -7.74 -24.10
C ALA A 124 -7.01 -7.07 -23.91
N GLY A 125 -7.50 -6.96 -22.67
CA GLY A 125 -8.77 -6.32 -22.35
C GLY A 125 -9.17 -6.49 -20.88
N PHE A 126 -10.41 -6.11 -20.55
CA PHE A 126 -10.90 -6.09 -19.16
C PHE A 126 -10.80 -7.45 -18.45
N LYS A 127 -11.21 -8.54 -19.11
CA LYS A 127 -11.18 -9.89 -18.52
C LYS A 127 -9.75 -10.34 -18.22
N ASP A 128 -8.85 -10.11 -19.16
CA ASP A 128 -7.44 -10.49 -19.05
C ASP A 128 -6.72 -9.65 -17.97
N TYR A 129 -6.99 -8.35 -17.94
CA TYR A 129 -6.52 -7.45 -16.89
C TYR A 129 -7.00 -7.87 -15.50
N THR A 130 -8.28 -8.23 -15.37
CA THR A 130 -8.85 -8.64 -14.08
C THR A 130 -8.20 -9.94 -13.60
N LYS A 131 -8.03 -10.93 -14.49
CA LYS A 131 -7.34 -12.19 -14.17
C LYS A 131 -5.89 -11.96 -13.79
N SER A 132 -5.15 -11.19 -14.59
CA SER A 132 -3.74 -10.88 -14.35
C SER A 132 -3.56 -10.07 -13.07
N SER A 133 -4.46 -9.13 -12.77
CA SER A 133 -4.44 -8.38 -11.51
C SER A 133 -4.76 -9.27 -10.32
N LEU A 134 -5.74 -10.16 -10.43
CA LEU A 134 -6.08 -11.10 -9.35
C LEU A 134 -4.87 -11.99 -9.05
N LEU A 135 -4.27 -12.61 -10.08
CA LEU A 135 -3.13 -13.51 -9.93
C LEU A 135 -1.92 -12.80 -9.30
N SER A 136 -1.62 -11.58 -9.74
CA SER A 136 -0.50 -10.81 -9.21
C SER A 136 -0.77 -10.19 -7.84
N ASN A 137 -2.04 -10.11 -7.40
CA ASN A 137 -2.41 -9.67 -6.05
C ASN A 137 -2.30 -10.80 -5.01
N ILE A 138 -2.37 -12.08 -5.41
CA ILE A 138 -2.34 -13.22 -4.48
C ILE A 138 -1.09 -13.22 -3.60
N PRO A 139 0.14 -13.13 -4.14
CA PRO A 139 1.35 -13.15 -3.31
C PRO A 139 1.39 -11.96 -2.33
N LEU A 140 1.01 -10.77 -2.82
CA LEU A 140 0.94 -9.54 -2.02
C LEU A 140 -0.02 -9.70 -0.82
N ALA A 141 -1.26 -10.11 -1.09
CA ALA A 141 -2.29 -10.22 -0.06
C ALA A 141 -1.94 -11.30 0.97
N PHE A 142 -1.40 -12.44 0.51
CA PHE A 142 -1.01 -13.53 1.39
C PHE A 142 0.16 -13.14 2.30
N VAL A 143 1.28 -12.68 1.73
CA VAL A 143 2.49 -12.36 2.51
C VAL A 143 2.20 -11.31 3.57
N TYR A 144 1.54 -10.20 3.22
CA TYR A 144 1.35 -9.10 4.16
C TYR A 144 0.26 -9.38 5.20
N THR A 145 -0.78 -10.15 4.90
CA THR A 145 -1.75 -10.56 5.92
C THR A 145 -1.16 -11.64 6.84
N SER A 146 -0.32 -12.55 6.33
CA SER A 146 0.44 -13.48 7.18
C SER A 146 1.37 -12.74 8.14
N ILE A 147 2.08 -11.72 7.67
CA ILE A 147 2.89 -10.84 8.54
C ILE A 147 2.00 -10.18 9.60
N GLY A 148 0.82 -9.67 9.22
CA GLY A 148 -0.14 -9.09 10.16
C GLY A 148 -0.59 -10.06 11.26
N GLN A 149 -0.95 -11.30 10.89
CA GLN A 149 -1.31 -12.34 11.87
C GLN A 149 -0.11 -12.72 12.77
N TRP A 150 1.10 -12.73 12.22
CA TRP A 150 2.28 -12.99 13.05
C TRP A 150 2.49 -11.88 14.07
N ILE A 151 2.36 -10.61 13.64
CA ILE A 151 2.45 -9.44 14.51
C ILE A 151 1.39 -9.47 15.62
N SER A 152 0.14 -9.87 15.32
CA SER A 152 -0.93 -9.92 16.33
C SER A 152 -0.68 -10.93 17.44
N ASN A 153 0.17 -11.94 17.18
CA ASN A 153 0.54 -12.96 18.16
C ASN A 153 1.83 -12.62 18.93
N LEU A 154 2.52 -11.53 18.58
CA LEU A 154 3.72 -11.10 19.30
C LEU A 154 3.36 -10.54 20.68
N THR A 155 4.05 -11.01 21.71
CA THR A 155 3.92 -10.46 23.06
C THR A 155 4.38 -8.98 23.07
N PRO A 156 3.70 -8.08 23.81
CA PRO A 156 4.09 -6.67 23.89
C PRO A 156 5.56 -6.44 24.29
N LEU A 157 6.13 -7.36 25.08
CA LEU A 157 7.55 -7.34 25.45
C LEU A 157 8.48 -7.41 24.23
N TYR A 158 8.22 -8.30 23.26
CA TYR A 158 9.06 -8.43 22.08
C TYR A 158 8.98 -7.19 21.18
N ILE A 159 7.79 -6.59 21.07
CA ILE A 159 7.59 -5.32 20.35
C ILE A 159 8.41 -4.21 21.02
N PHE A 160 8.36 -4.13 22.36
CA PHE A 160 9.12 -3.15 23.12
C PHE A 160 10.63 -3.32 22.94
N VAL A 161 11.14 -4.54 23.09
CA VAL A 161 12.57 -4.85 22.87
C VAL A 161 13.00 -4.50 21.45
N PHE A 162 12.19 -4.85 20.44
CA PHE A 162 12.47 -4.51 19.04
C PHE A 162 12.58 -2.98 18.84
N LEU A 163 11.64 -2.20 19.39
CA LEU A 163 11.68 -0.74 19.28
C LEU A 163 12.90 -0.14 20.02
N VAL A 164 13.24 -0.65 21.20
CA VAL A 164 14.41 -0.20 21.98
C VAL A 164 15.72 -0.49 21.25
N VAL A 165 15.82 -1.59 20.48
CA VAL A 165 17.00 -1.92 19.66
C VAL A 165 17.02 -1.13 18.35
N LEU A 166 15.86 -0.91 17.74
CA LEU A 166 15.73 -0.19 16.47
C LEU A 166 16.17 1.27 16.59
N LEU A 167 15.83 1.95 17.69
CA LEU A 167 16.15 3.36 17.89
C LEU A 167 17.67 3.67 17.87
N PRO A 168 18.53 2.96 18.64
CA PRO A 168 19.97 3.07 18.54
C PRO A 168 20.49 2.72 17.14
N PHE A 169 19.95 1.68 16.50
CA PHE A 169 20.36 1.27 15.16
C PHE A 169 20.09 2.38 14.13
N LEU A 170 18.91 2.99 14.16
CA LEU A 170 18.57 4.15 13.33
C LEU A 170 19.46 5.37 13.65
N TYR A 171 19.74 5.61 14.93
CA TYR A 171 20.65 6.67 15.35
C TYR A 171 22.07 6.46 14.81
N LEU A 172 22.57 5.22 14.77
CA LEU A 172 23.87 4.86 14.21
C LEU A 172 23.88 4.98 12.68
N LEU A 173 22.80 4.58 11.99
CA LEU A 173 22.67 4.74 10.53
C LEU A 173 22.50 6.19 10.09
N ARG A 174 22.14 7.10 11.01
CA ARG A 174 22.00 8.53 10.70
C ARG A 174 23.35 9.10 10.26
N ARG A 175 23.49 9.40 8.97
CA ARG A 175 24.57 10.22 8.43
C ARG A 175 24.58 11.56 9.19
N LYS A 176 25.72 11.93 9.79
CA LYS A 176 25.90 13.17 10.57
C LYS A 176 25.89 14.47 9.72
N GLU A 177 25.69 14.38 8.41
CA GLU A 177 25.85 15.52 7.51
C GLU A 177 24.52 15.96 6.89
N ILE A 178 23.77 16.79 7.61
CA ILE A 178 23.05 17.91 6.99
C ILE A 178 23.14 19.09 7.99
N ILE A 179 24.34 19.66 8.12
CA ILE A 179 24.50 20.97 8.75
C ILE A 179 24.21 21.98 7.63
N ILE A 180 22.94 22.34 7.44
CA ILE A 180 22.60 23.47 6.59
C ILE A 180 23.17 24.70 7.31
N LYS A 181 24.26 25.25 6.81
CA LYS A 181 24.87 26.44 7.41
C LYS A 181 23.89 27.59 7.26
N TRP A 182 23.67 28.34 8.34
CA TRP A 182 22.75 29.49 8.37
C TRP A 182 23.00 30.51 7.23
N GLN A 183 24.25 30.59 6.78
CA GLN A 183 24.72 31.43 5.68
C GLN A 183 24.23 30.98 4.28
N GLU A 184 23.86 29.72 4.11
CA GLU A 184 23.23 29.21 2.87
C GLU A 184 21.75 29.60 2.78
N PHE A 185 21.08 29.77 3.92
CA PHE A 185 19.66 30.18 3.96
C PHE A 185 19.49 31.70 3.88
N PHE A 186 20.44 32.45 4.44
CA PHE A 186 20.44 33.91 4.43
C PHE A 186 21.75 34.42 3.83
N PRO A 187 21.85 34.59 2.50
CA PRO A 187 22.99 35.26 1.90
C PRO A 187 23.07 36.67 2.46
N VAL A 188 24.07 36.93 3.30
CA VAL A 188 24.40 38.28 3.74
C VAL A 188 24.98 38.99 2.53
N HIS A 189 24.17 39.80 1.87
CA HIS A 189 24.66 40.76 0.87
C HIS A 189 25.53 41.78 1.60
N THR A 190 26.82 41.48 1.72
CA THR A 190 27.81 42.47 2.14
C THR A 190 27.92 43.44 0.97
N LYS A 191 27.29 44.60 1.13
CA LYS A 191 27.42 45.73 0.22
C LYS A 191 28.88 46.20 0.35
N GLU A 192 29.71 45.90 -0.63
CA GLU A 192 31.00 46.59 -0.80
C GLU A 192 30.69 48.07 -1.06
N SER A 193 30.99 48.92 -0.07
CA SER A 193 31.05 50.37 -0.25
C SER A 193 32.52 50.78 -0.33
N ILE A 194 32.83 51.33 -1.50
CA ILE A 194 34.00 52.11 -1.94
C ILE A 194 34.72 52.85 -0.80
#